data_AF-A0A1Q3E9E5-F1
#
_entry.id   AF-A0A1Q3E9E5-F1
#
_cell.length_a   1.000
_cell.length_b   1.000
_cell.length_c   1.000
_cell.angle_alpha   90.00
_cell.angle_beta   90.00
_cell.angle_gamma   90.00
#
_symmetry.space_group_name_H-M   'P 1'
#
loop_
_entity.id
_entity.type
_entity.pdbx_description
1 polymer ?
#
loop_
_entity_poly.entity_id
_entity_poly.type
_entity_poly.pdbx_seq_one_letter_code
_entity_poly.pdbx_strand_id
1 'polypeptide(L)'
;MAGYFFSSPIDIDVKLEGEDVRKLAETKGEKDKMISCPVYYDGDTVSGQISIRTRDGKKVQHDGIKVEFVGSIELFYDRGHHHEFLSLSQELAAPGEMRQAQTYEFGFKNVEKQFESYQGINVKLRYFIRVTISRRMADVVKERVRVLGTLI
;
A
#
# COMPACT_ATOMS: atom_id res chain seq x y z
N MET A 1 -5.38 -3.03 -31.69
CA MET A 1 -6.13 -2.18 -30.74
C MET A 1 -5.16 -1.76 -29.65
N ALA A 2 -4.52 -0.58 -29.80
CA ALA A 2 -3.61 -0.06 -28.80
C ALA A 2 -4.42 0.32 -27.55
N GLY A 3 -4.26 -0.44 -26.46
CA GLY A 3 -4.82 -0.07 -25.17
C GLY A 3 -4.20 1.25 -24.74
N TYR A 4 -5.00 2.31 -24.75
CA TYR A 4 -4.63 3.57 -24.13
C TYR A 4 -4.45 3.32 -22.62
N PHE A 5 -3.22 3.02 -22.23
CA PHE A 5 -2.79 3.13 -20.85
C PHE A 5 -2.77 4.62 -20.51
N PHE A 6 -3.93 5.16 -20.12
CA PHE A 6 -3.98 6.43 -19.41
C PHE A 6 -3.23 6.20 -18.09
N SER A 7 -1.94 6.55 -18.05
CA SER A 7 -1.26 6.60 -16.76
C SER A 7 -2.05 7.57 -15.89
N SER A 8 -2.46 7.14 -14.70
CA SER A 8 -3.16 8.00 -13.76
C SER A 8 -2.43 9.35 -13.68
N PRO A 9 -3.13 10.50 -13.76
CA PRO A 9 -2.50 11.82 -13.70
C PRO A 9 -1.89 12.14 -12.33
N ILE A 10 -1.93 11.18 -11.41
CA ILE A 10 -1.48 11.26 -10.03
C ILE A 10 -0.41 10.20 -9.78
N ASP A 11 0.76 10.66 -9.36
CA ASP A 11 1.80 9.83 -8.78
C ASP A 11 1.66 9.81 -7.26
N ILE A 12 1.63 8.60 -6.70
CA ILE A 12 1.61 8.39 -5.26
C ILE A 12 2.92 7.69 -4.90
N ASP A 13 3.67 8.32 -4.01
CA ASP A 13 4.91 7.80 -3.44
C ASP A 13 4.71 7.58 -1.94
N VAL A 14 5.16 6.43 -1.44
CA VAL A 14 5.01 6.04 -0.03
C VAL A 14 6.40 5.75 0.50
N LYS A 15 6.80 6.47 1.55
CA LYS A 15 8.08 6.30 2.23
C LYS A 15 7.83 5.88 3.66
N LEU A 16 8.35 4.72 4.07
CA LEU A 16 8.23 4.28 5.46
C LEU A 16 9.32 4.92 6.32
N GLU A 17 8.99 5.16 7.57
CA GLU A 17 9.93 5.67 8.55
C GLU A 17 10.92 4.56 8.97
N GLY A 18 12.22 4.86 8.87
CA GLY A 18 13.29 3.92 9.19
C GLY A 18 13.43 2.74 8.22
N GLU A 19 12.91 2.83 7.01
CA GLU A 19 13.02 1.77 5.98
C GLU A 19 14.48 1.42 5.65
N ASP A 20 15.37 2.40 5.72
CA ASP A 20 16.81 2.31 5.43
C ASP A 20 17.64 1.65 6.53
N VAL A 21 17.19 1.76 7.78
CA VAL A 21 17.85 1.15 8.95
C VAL A 21 17.23 -0.19 9.36
N ARG A 22 16.03 -0.51 8.84
CA ARG A 22 15.36 -1.77 9.13
C ARG A 22 16.04 -2.95 8.42
N LYS A 23 15.94 -4.11 9.06
CA LYS A 23 16.35 -5.38 8.45
C LYS A 23 15.53 -5.60 7.19
N LEU A 24 16.22 -5.81 6.08
CA LEU A 24 15.63 -6.19 4.82
C LEU A 24 15.70 -7.71 4.68
N ALA A 25 14.63 -8.32 4.18
CA ALA A 25 14.62 -9.73 3.83
C ALA A 25 14.22 -9.91 2.36
N GLU A 26 14.89 -10.84 1.69
CA GLU A 26 14.61 -11.18 0.31
C GLU A 26 13.43 -12.15 0.25
N THR A 27 12.43 -11.83 -0.55
CA THR A 27 11.29 -12.69 -0.81
C THR A 27 11.16 -12.91 -2.30
N LYS A 28 10.76 -14.13 -2.70
CA LYS A 28 10.41 -14.39 -4.10
C LYS A 28 9.24 -13.49 -4.48
N GLY A 29 9.44 -12.64 -5.47
CA GLY A 29 8.40 -11.81 -6.04
C GLY A 29 7.60 -12.54 -7.11
N GLU A 30 6.86 -11.77 -7.92
CA GLU A 30 6.22 -12.30 -9.12
C GLU A 30 7.28 -12.58 -10.20
N LYS A 31 7.10 -13.66 -10.96
CA LYS A 31 8.01 -14.09 -12.05
C LYS A 31 9.46 -14.36 -11.57
N ASP A 32 9.60 -14.99 -10.40
CA ASP A 32 10.89 -15.39 -9.80
C ASP A 32 11.90 -14.25 -9.52
N LYS A 33 11.46 -12.99 -9.59
CA LYS A 33 12.32 -11.87 -9.19
C LYS A 33 12.43 -11.81 -7.68
N MET A 34 13.64 -11.86 -7.12
CA MET A 34 13.83 -11.56 -5.70
C MET A 34 13.53 -10.09 -5.43
N ILE A 35 12.79 -9.83 -4.36
CA ILE A 35 12.41 -8.49 -3.93
C ILE A 35 12.81 -8.35 -2.46
N SER A 36 13.56 -7.29 -2.18
CA SER A 36 13.94 -6.90 -0.83
C SER A 36 12.79 -6.12 -0.18
N CYS A 37 12.34 -6.57 0.99
CA CYS A 37 11.24 -5.96 1.73
C CYS A 37 11.66 -5.68 3.18
N PRO A 38 11.26 -4.56 3.78
CA PRO A 38 11.51 -4.28 5.18
C PRO A 38 10.72 -5.24 6.09
N VAL A 39 11.39 -5.75 7.11
CA VAL A 39 10.83 -6.66 8.12
C VAL A 39 10.19 -5.85 9.24
N TYR A 40 8.98 -6.25 9.60
CA TYR A 40 8.20 -5.72 10.71
C TYR A 40 7.71 -6.88 11.58
N TYR A 41 7.89 -6.74 12.89
CA TYR A 41 7.48 -7.72 13.87
C TYR A 41 6.06 -7.44 14.39
N ASP A 42 5.48 -8.40 15.09
CA ASP A 42 4.23 -8.17 15.81
C ASP A 42 4.38 -7.03 16.82
N GLY A 43 3.35 -6.18 16.92
CA GLY A 43 3.38 -4.97 17.75
C GLY A 43 4.22 -3.80 17.19
N ASP A 44 4.95 -3.97 16.09
CA ASP A 44 5.67 -2.85 15.48
C ASP A 44 4.71 -1.74 15.01
N THR A 45 5.11 -0.49 15.23
CA THR A 45 4.48 0.68 14.63
C THR A 45 4.87 0.79 13.16
N VAL A 46 3.88 1.01 12.30
CA VAL A 46 4.06 1.26 10.86
C VAL A 46 3.69 2.71 10.59
N SER A 47 4.70 3.56 10.47
CA SER A 47 4.58 4.99 10.18
C SER A 47 5.34 5.38 8.92
N GLY A 48 4.98 6.52 8.35
CA GLY A 48 5.64 7.04 7.18
C GLY A 48 4.96 8.25 6.60
N GLN A 49 5.34 8.56 5.37
CA GLN A 49 4.92 9.73 4.65
C GLN A 49 4.45 9.35 3.24
N ILE A 50 3.33 9.93 2.82
CA ILE A 50 2.72 9.72 1.51
C ILE A 50 2.80 11.04 0.75
N SER A 51 3.53 11.04 -0.36
CA SER A 51 3.66 12.18 -1.26
C SER A 51 2.83 11.95 -2.52
N ILE A 52 1.86 12.84 -2.75
CA ILE A 52 0.93 12.79 -3.88
C ILE A 52 1.26 13.94 -4.82
N ARG A 53 1.58 13.62 -6.07
CA ARG A 53 2.01 14.57 -7.11
C ARG A 53 1.08 14.49 -8.32
N THR A 54 0.65 15.64 -8.83
CA THR A 54 -0.12 15.74 -10.08
C THR A 54 0.84 15.96 -11.24
N ARG A 55 0.86 15.07 -12.24
CA ARG A 55 1.82 15.14 -13.37
C ARG A 55 1.66 16.35 -14.27
N ASP A 56 0.41 16.77 -14.49
CA ASP A 56 0.08 17.78 -15.50
C ASP A 56 -0.21 19.18 -14.90
N GLY A 57 -0.01 19.37 -13.59
CA GLY A 57 -0.48 20.57 -12.87
C GLY A 57 -2.00 20.79 -12.93
N LYS A 58 -2.75 19.83 -13.48
CA LYS A 58 -4.20 19.84 -13.55
C LYS A 58 -4.77 19.63 -12.14
N LYS A 59 -5.76 20.44 -11.80
CA LYS A 59 -6.53 20.30 -10.56
C LYS A 59 -7.15 18.90 -10.50
N VAL A 60 -6.93 18.22 -9.39
CA VAL A 60 -7.57 16.94 -9.07
C VAL A 60 -8.61 17.19 -7.99
N GLN A 61 -9.88 16.93 -8.31
CA GLN A 61 -10.93 16.82 -7.30
C GLN A 61 -10.94 15.39 -6.77
N HIS A 62 -11.04 15.26 -5.45
CA HIS A 62 -11.14 14.00 -4.73
C HIS A 62 -12.23 14.08 -3.66
N ASP A 63 -12.87 12.96 -3.40
CA ASP A 63 -13.91 12.79 -2.37
C ASP A 63 -13.34 12.26 -1.05
N GLY A 64 -12.01 12.30 -0.93
CA GLY A 64 -11.26 11.92 0.27
C GLY A 64 -9.99 11.16 -0.08
N ILE A 65 -9.02 11.21 0.82
CA ILE A 65 -7.77 10.46 0.70
C ILE A 65 -7.61 9.65 1.98
N LYS A 66 -7.40 8.35 1.83
CA LYS A 66 -7.14 7.45 2.95
C LYS A 66 -5.92 6.58 2.69
N VAL A 67 -5.30 6.16 3.78
CA VAL A 67 -4.29 5.11 3.80
C VAL A 67 -4.79 3.94 4.63
N GLU A 68 -4.49 2.74 4.18
CA GLU A 68 -4.84 1.51 4.84
C GLU A 68 -3.60 0.63 5.00
N PHE A 69 -3.43 0.02 6.18
CA PHE A 69 -2.53 -1.11 6.38
C PHE A 69 -3.36 -2.39 6.32
N VAL A 70 -3.07 -3.23 5.32
CA VAL A 70 -3.89 -4.39 4.99
C VAL A 70 -3.06 -5.66 5.11
N GLY A 71 -3.59 -6.65 5.82
CA GLY A 71 -3.14 -8.04 5.79
C GLY A 71 -4.16 -8.87 5.00
N SER A 72 -3.72 -9.52 3.92
CA SER A 72 -4.58 -10.29 3.03
C SER A 72 -4.03 -11.67 2.74
N ILE A 73 -4.94 -12.64 2.64
CA ILE A 73 -4.70 -13.98 2.09
C ILE A 73 -5.30 -14.02 0.69
N GLU A 74 -4.50 -14.46 -0.27
CA GLU A 74 -4.88 -14.63 -1.67
C GLU A 74 -4.77 -16.10 -2.04
N LEU A 75 -5.85 -16.66 -2.57
CA LEU A 75 -5.91 -18.03 -3.04
C LEU A 75 -5.78 -18.01 -4.56
N PHE A 76 -4.76 -18.69 -5.12
CA PHE A 76 -4.50 -18.58 -6.56
C PHE A 76 -5.56 -19.28 -7.42
N TYR A 77 -6.34 -20.19 -6.83
CA TYR A 77 -7.49 -20.83 -7.49
C TYR A 77 -8.75 -19.95 -7.47
N ASP A 78 -8.81 -18.95 -6.59
CA ASP A 78 -9.91 -17.99 -6.48
C ASP A 78 -9.37 -16.55 -6.49
N ARG A 79 -8.84 -16.14 -7.64
CA ARG A 79 -8.18 -14.83 -7.81
C ARG A 79 -9.10 -13.61 -7.61
N GLY A 80 -10.40 -13.82 -7.46
CA GLY A 80 -11.38 -12.75 -7.22
C GLY A 80 -11.66 -12.50 -5.74
N HIS A 81 -11.34 -13.45 -4.86
CA HIS A 81 -11.61 -13.35 -3.43
C HIS A 81 -10.32 -13.21 -2.63
N HIS A 82 -9.99 -11.96 -2.31
CA HIS A 82 -8.99 -11.62 -1.32
C HIS A 82 -9.64 -11.66 0.06
N HIS A 83 -9.09 -12.45 0.97
CA HIS A 83 -9.52 -12.46 2.36
C HIS A 83 -8.65 -11.49 3.15
N GLU A 84 -9.17 -10.30 3.42
CA GLU A 84 -8.55 -9.33 4.32
C GLU A 84 -8.81 -9.77 5.77
N PHE A 85 -7.74 -10.11 6.51
CA PHE A 85 -7.82 -10.47 7.93
C PHE A 85 -7.38 -9.33 8.85
N LEU A 86 -6.71 -8.32 8.30
CA LEU A 86 -6.31 -7.10 9.00
C LEU A 86 -6.56 -5.92 8.07
N SER A 87 -7.24 -4.89 8.58
CA SER A 87 -7.46 -3.64 7.85
C SER A 87 -7.51 -2.48 8.85
N LEU A 88 -6.45 -1.68 8.87
CA LEU A 88 -6.37 -0.45 9.66
C LEU A 88 -6.41 0.73 8.71
N SER A 89 -7.28 1.71 8.95
CA SER A 89 -7.44 2.87 8.06
C SER A 89 -7.19 4.18 8.78
N GLN A 90 -6.53 5.12 8.10
CA GLN A 90 -6.39 6.52 8.53
C GLN A 90 -6.81 7.44 7.38
N GLU A 91 -7.66 8.42 7.70
CA GLU A 91 -8.02 9.49 6.77
C GLU A 91 -6.90 10.54 6.73
N LEU A 92 -6.44 10.88 5.52
CA LEU A 92 -5.36 11.83 5.28
C LEU A 92 -5.88 13.19 4.85
N ALA A 93 -6.99 13.21 4.10
CA ALA A 93 -7.64 14.44 3.66
C ALA A 93 -9.14 14.21 3.44
N ALA A 94 -9.93 15.18 3.92
CA ALA A 94 -11.35 15.30 3.61
C ALA A 94 -11.57 15.57 2.10
N PRO A 95 -12.82 15.48 1.60
CA PRO A 95 -13.15 15.85 0.22
C PRO A 95 -12.62 17.25 -0.14
N GLY A 96 -11.99 17.38 -1.30
CA GLY A 96 -11.30 18.62 -1.65
C GLY A 96 -10.69 18.67 -3.05
N GLU A 97 -9.85 19.68 -3.25
CA GLU A 97 -9.09 19.87 -4.47
C GLU A 97 -7.58 19.91 -4.19
N MET A 98 -6.82 19.22 -5.04
CA MET A 98 -5.36 19.26 -5.03
C MET A 98 -4.86 19.92 -6.31
N ARG A 99 -4.05 20.98 -6.16
CA ARG A 99 -3.43 21.73 -7.27
C ARG A 99 -1.91 21.58 -7.34
N GLN A 100 -1.29 21.29 -6.20
CA GLN A 100 0.15 21.14 -6.04
C GLN A 100 0.44 19.80 -5.38
N ALA A 101 1.70 19.40 -5.38
CA ALA A 101 2.14 18.23 -4.63
C ALA A 101 1.79 18.41 -3.14
N GLN A 102 1.18 17.40 -2.54
CA GLN A 102 0.86 17.38 -1.12
C GLN A 102 1.46 16.15 -0.47
N THR A 103 1.82 16.30 0.79
CA THR A 103 2.50 15.28 1.56
C THR A 103 1.77 15.09 2.88
N TYR A 104 1.44 13.84 3.20
CA TYR A 104 0.66 13.46 4.38
C TYR A 104 1.44 12.46 5.22
N GLU A 105 1.38 12.61 6.53
CA GLU A 105 1.98 11.66 7.47
C GLU A 105 0.93 10.64 7.93
N PHE A 106 1.36 9.41 8.15
CA PHE A 106 0.51 8.35 8.68
C PHE A 106 1.24 7.54 9.74
N GLY A 107 0.48 6.90 10.63
CA GLY A 107 1.04 6.09 11.69
C GLY A 107 0.05 5.12 12.29
N PHE A 108 0.30 3.83 12.11
CA PHE A 108 -0.43 2.74 12.76
C PHE A 108 0.41 2.21 13.91
N LYS A 109 -0.04 2.43 15.15
CA LYS A 109 0.68 1.99 16.36
C LYS A 109 0.28 0.57 16.73
N ASN A 110 1.22 -0.17 17.32
CA ASN A 110 0.99 -1.51 17.88
C ASN A 110 0.26 -2.44 16.90
N VAL A 111 0.75 -2.53 15.66
CA VAL A 111 0.05 -3.27 14.61
C VAL A 111 0.20 -4.77 14.84
N GLU A 112 -0.91 -5.41 15.21
CA GLU A 112 -1.00 -6.85 15.42
C GLU A 112 -0.84 -7.62 14.10
N LYS A 113 0.22 -8.43 14.00
CA LYS A 113 0.54 -9.26 12.83
C LYS A 113 0.41 -10.72 13.22
N GLN A 114 -0.82 -11.23 13.18
CA GLN A 114 -1.18 -12.58 13.62
C GLN A 114 -0.56 -13.71 12.78
N PHE A 115 -0.11 -13.40 11.56
CA PHE A 115 0.45 -14.39 10.63
C PHE A 115 1.75 -13.90 10.01
N GLU A 116 2.66 -14.82 9.70
CA GLU A 116 3.88 -14.52 8.95
C GLU A 116 3.59 -14.39 7.45
N SER A 117 4.25 -13.44 6.78
CA SER A 117 4.20 -13.29 5.33
C SER A 117 4.63 -14.60 4.64
N TYR A 118 3.81 -15.08 3.69
CA TYR A 118 4.03 -16.37 3.05
C TYR A 118 3.77 -16.28 1.55
N GLN A 119 4.64 -16.91 0.76
CA GLN A 119 4.45 -17.05 -0.68
C GLN A 119 4.61 -18.51 -1.10
N GLY A 120 3.47 -19.19 -1.26
CA GLY A 120 3.41 -20.59 -1.69
C GLY A 120 2.93 -20.76 -3.13
N ILE A 121 2.55 -22.00 -3.45
CA ILE A 121 2.08 -22.39 -4.79
C ILE A 121 0.59 -22.07 -4.99
N ASN A 122 -0.22 -22.26 -3.94
CA ASN A 122 -1.69 -22.12 -4.00
C ASN A 122 -2.22 -20.95 -3.16
N VAL A 123 -1.39 -20.42 -2.26
CA VAL A 123 -1.77 -19.37 -1.31
C VAL A 123 -0.63 -18.37 -1.15
N LYS A 124 -1.00 -17.10 -0.97
CA LYS A 124 -0.11 -16.00 -0.67
C LYS A 124 -0.67 -15.17 0.46
N LEU A 125 0.12 -14.93 1.49
CA LEU A 125 -0.20 -14.08 2.61
C LEU A 125 0.71 -12.86 2.55
N ARG A 126 0.13 -11.67 2.46
CA ARG A 126 0.88 -10.41 2.34
C ARG A 126 0.34 -9.31 3.24
N TYR A 127 1.26 -8.48 3.72
CA TYR A 127 0.96 -7.19 4.32
C TYR A 127 1.41 -6.06 3.38
N PHE A 128 0.59 -5.02 3.24
CA PHE A 128 0.90 -3.90 2.38
C PHE A 128 0.20 -2.61 2.82
N ILE A 129 0.73 -1.48 2.36
CA ILE A 129 0.06 -0.18 2.46
C ILE A 129 -0.74 0.07 1.18
N ARG A 130 -2.01 0.44 1.36
CA ARG A 130 -2.92 0.82 0.28
C ARG A 130 -3.31 2.28 0.46
N VAL A 131 -2.95 3.13 -0.50
CA VAL A 131 -3.41 4.52 -0.55
C VAL A 131 -4.56 4.61 -1.55
N THR A 132 -5.67 5.16 -1.11
CA THR A 132 -6.87 5.35 -1.94
C THR A 132 -7.21 6.83 -2.01
N ILE A 133 -7.26 7.36 -3.23
CA ILE A 133 -7.79 8.69 -3.53
C ILE A 133 -9.17 8.47 -4.16
N SER A 134 -10.23 8.76 -3.40
CA SER A 134 -11.59 8.58 -3.89
C SER A 134 -11.94 9.69 -4.88
N ARG A 135 -12.59 9.34 -5.99
CA ARG A 135 -12.99 10.30 -7.02
C ARG A 135 -14.33 9.91 -7.63
N ARG A 136 -15.18 10.90 -7.89
CA ARG A 136 -16.47 10.76 -8.60
C ARG A 136 -16.49 9.88 -9.87
N MET A 137 -15.39 9.77 -10.62
CA MET A 137 -15.33 8.89 -11.79
C MET A 137 -14.80 7.50 -11.43
N ALA A 138 -13.50 7.41 -11.19
CA ALA A 138 -12.81 6.17 -10.83
C ALA A 138 -11.76 6.51 -9.77
N ASP A 139 -11.78 5.73 -8.68
CA ASP A 139 -10.82 5.85 -7.60
C ASP A 139 -9.41 5.54 -8.10
N VAL A 140 -8.44 6.30 -7.57
CA VAL A 140 -7.04 6.02 -7.81
C VAL A 140 -6.53 5.25 -6.61
N VAL A 141 -6.39 3.94 -6.78
CA VAL A 141 -5.83 3.04 -5.77
C VAL A 141 -4.37 2.77 -6.10
N LYS A 142 -3.49 3.00 -5.13
CA LYS A 142 -2.09 2.59 -5.21
C LYS A 142 -1.78 1.65 -4.06
N GLU A 143 -1.54 0.39 -4.41
CA GLU A 143 -0.88 -0.56 -3.53
C GLU A 143 0.63 -0.39 -3.69
N ARG A 144 1.34 -0.04 -2.62
CA ARG A 144 2.80 0.10 -2.60
C ARG A 144 3.32 -0.31 -1.23
N VAL A 145 4.56 -0.81 -1.24
CA VAL A 145 5.29 -1.38 -0.10
C VAL A 145 4.74 -2.73 0.34
N ARG A 146 5.58 -3.76 0.18
CA ARG A 146 5.35 -5.09 0.74
C ARG A 146 6.06 -5.10 2.07
N VAL A 147 5.30 -5.21 3.15
CA VAL A 147 5.84 -5.38 4.49
C VAL A 147 5.97 -6.88 4.73
N LEU A 148 7.14 -7.31 5.20
CA LEU A 148 7.28 -8.67 5.71
C LEU A 148 6.88 -8.67 7.18
N GLY A 149 5.69 -9.20 7.46
CA GLY A 149 5.26 -9.50 8.82
C GLY A 149 5.92 -10.80 9.27
N THR A 150 6.56 -10.80 10.43
CA THR A 150 7.09 -12.00 11.08
C THR A 150 6.68 -12.05 12.55
N LEU A 151 6.62 -13.25 13.12
CA LEU A 151 6.02 -13.53 14.43
C LEU A 151 7.03 -13.53 15.59
N ILE A 152 8.34 -13.48 15.32
CA ILE A 152 9.42 -13.71 16.31
C ILE A 152 10.33 -12.52 16.53
#